data_AF-A0A8T4P693-F1
#
_entry.id   AF-A0A8T4P693-F1
#
_cell.length_a   1.000
_cell.length_b   1.000
_cell.length_c   1.000
_cell.angle_alpha   90.00
_cell.angle_beta   90.00
_cell.angle_gamma   90.00
#
_symmetry.space_group_name_H-M   'P 1'
#
loop_
_entity.id
_entity.type
_entity.pdbx_description
1 polymer ?
#
loop_
_entity_poly.entity_id
_entity_poly.type
_entity_poly.pdbx_seq_one_letter_code
_entity_poly.pdbx_strand_id
1 'polypeptide(L)'
;MKTKGQVTLFILLGLLIVIVFGFLFYLIGYTAKKEGEPTVEESQKLSLEFKPINEYVIACLDTVSKDALLKVGKQGGRILISEGGTLINYEGIYDNANEHVSYALYPPSPFIVPGPWEYPWENFGSDDVRIGVFGGNNLPPLQKIEGAHSIQAQLESYITKKMPDCLDFSVFEEKAFEINAGKMETEVIIGKKDVAVHLKYPIGIKNLATGQSARVEEFYIKIQVRLKEVYNFARWLISNDITDIELDIGSPSNNKNYLAVNILGGDGTSSMGYDDIIKVTDEKSKIKGTPYSFSFARKNRIPALIYIQSPITRTLHENEELTQADIASNPQAIDPDEDINLQFAFDPQGQATSLPITNEFYYRTICSGGGGTIKVNVTVRDDAGLLDYQVVEVPCD
;
A
#
# COMPACT_ATOMS: atom_id res chain seq x y z
N MET A 1 -34.45 -52.97 47.71
CA MET A 1 -33.88 -52.28 46.52
C MET A 1 -33.13 -51.03 46.96
N LYS A 2 -31.78 -51.04 46.97
CA LYS A 2 -30.97 -49.84 47.30
C LYS A 2 -29.56 -49.87 46.68
N THR A 3 -29.38 -50.51 45.52
CA THR A 3 -28.06 -50.66 44.85
C THR A 3 -27.83 -49.66 43.71
N LYS A 4 -28.83 -48.84 43.34
CA LYS A 4 -28.71 -47.87 42.23
C LYS A 4 -28.09 -46.52 42.63
N GLY A 5 -28.08 -46.17 43.92
CA GLY A 5 -27.52 -44.89 44.41
C GLY A 5 -26.00 -44.89 44.59
N GLN A 6 -25.38 -46.05 44.81
CA GLN A 6 -23.92 -46.15 44.94
C GLN A 6 -23.21 -45.95 43.60
N VAL A 7 -23.80 -46.41 42.50
CA VAL A 7 -23.19 -46.27 41.16
C VAL A 7 -23.10 -44.79 40.76
N THR A 8 -24.14 -44.01 41.04
CA THR A 8 -24.14 -42.55 40.78
C THR A 8 -23.07 -41.82 41.58
N LEU A 9 -22.80 -42.25 42.82
CA LEU A 9 -21.75 -41.66 43.64
C LEU A 9 -20.35 -41.88 43.03
N PHE A 10 -20.06 -43.08 42.54
CA PHE A 10 -18.77 -43.38 41.90
C PHE A 10 -18.60 -42.65 40.56
N ILE A 11 -19.69 -42.47 39.79
CA ILE A 11 -19.65 -41.69 38.54
C ILE A 11 -19.36 -40.21 38.83
N LEU A 12 -20.02 -39.62 39.83
CA LEU A 12 -19.78 -38.23 40.22
C LEU A 12 -18.35 -38.02 40.76
N LEU A 13 -17.83 -38.99 41.52
CA LEU A 13 -16.46 -38.93 42.04
C LEU A 13 -15.43 -39.04 40.91
N GLY A 14 -15.66 -39.94 39.93
CA GLY A 14 -14.79 -40.06 38.75
C GLY A 14 -14.75 -38.79 37.91
N LEU A 15 -15.91 -38.16 37.70
CA LEU A 15 -15.99 -36.89 36.95
C LEU A 15 -15.25 -35.76 37.67
N LEU A 16 -15.39 -35.67 39.01
CA LEU A 16 -14.67 -34.70 39.82
C LEU A 16 -13.15 -34.84 39.65
N ILE A 17 -12.65 -36.08 39.70
CA ILE A 17 -11.23 -36.38 39.54
C ILE A 17 -10.75 -35.94 38.15
N VAL A 18 -11.48 -36.25 37.08
CA VAL A 18 -11.12 -35.83 35.71
C VAL A 18 -11.08 -34.31 35.56
N ILE A 19 -12.03 -33.58 36.16
CA ILE A 19 -12.04 -32.11 36.13
C ILE A 19 -10.83 -31.54 36.88
N VAL A 20 -10.52 -32.07 38.06
CA VAL A 20 -9.37 -31.61 38.86
C VAL A 20 -8.05 -31.86 38.12
N PHE A 21 -7.84 -33.06 37.58
CA PHE A 21 -6.63 -33.36 36.81
C PHE A 21 -6.58 -32.59 35.50
N GLY A 22 -7.70 -32.44 34.78
CA GLY A 22 -7.77 -31.64 33.56
C GLY A 22 -7.41 -30.17 33.80
N PHE A 23 -7.90 -29.59 34.90
CA PHE A 23 -7.54 -28.24 35.32
C PHE A 23 -6.07 -28.15 35.74
N LEU A 24 -5.53 -29.15 36.45
CA LEU A 24 -4.12 -29.19 36.82
C LEU A 24 -3.21 -29.24 35.59
N PHE A 25 -3.52 -30.09 34.60
CA PHE A 25 -2.79 -30.15 33.34
C PHE A 25 -2.94 -28.87 32.51
N TYR A 26 -4.12 -28.23 32.53
CA TYR A 26 -4.32 -26.93 31.90
C TYR A 26 -3.44 -25.85 32.54
N LEU A 27 -3.33 -25.81 33.87
CA LEU A 27 -2.46 -24.87 34.58
C LEU A 27 -0.98 -25.13 34.28
N ILE A 28 -0.54 -26.39 34.27
CA ILE A 28 0.84 -26.78 33.93
C ILE A 28 1.16 -26.39 32.48
N GLY A 29 0.23 -26.61 31.54
CA GLY A 29 0.38 -26.20 30.15
C GLY A 29 0.38 -24.67 29.99
N TYR A 30 -0.35 -23.94 30.83
CA TYR A 30 -0.36 -22.48 30.85
C TYR A 30 0.95 -21.90 31.40
N THR A 31 1.56 -22.52 32.42
CA THR A 31 2.86 -22.11 32.97
C THR A 31 4.03 -22.53 32.07
N ALA A 32 4.01 -23.73 31.48
CA ALA A 32 5.06 -24.19 30.57
C ALA A 32 5.12 -23.36 29.28
N LYS A 33 3.99 -22.77 28.85
CA LYS A 33 3.95 -21.85 27.69
C LYS A 33 4.56 -20.47 28.01
N LYS A 34 4.81 -20.15 29.29
CA LYS A 34 5.56 -18.96 29.72
C LYS A 34 7.06 -19.19 29.90
N GLU A 35 7.51 -20.43 29.99
CA GLU A 35 8.93 -20.78 30.18
C GLU A 35 9.75 -20.82 28.87
N GLY A 36 9.14 -20.44 27.75
CA GLY A 36 9.83 -20.21 26.47
C GLY A 36 10.33 -18.76 26.27
N GLU A 37 10.07 -17.85 27.20
CA GLU A 37 10.70 -16.53 27.23
C GLU A 37 12.01 -16.63 28.04
N PRO A 38 13.17 -16.19 27.51
CA PRO A 38 14.41 -16.17 28.27
C PRO A 38 14.19 -15.37 29.56
N THR A 39 14.53 -15.98 30.68
CA THR A 39 14.32 -15.44 32.03
C THR A 39 15.08 -14.12 32.19
N VAL A 40 14.34 -13.10 32.64
CA VAL A 40 14.77 -11.73 32.97
C VAL A 40 15.85 -11.68 34.08
N GLU A 41 16.32 -12.80 34.61
CA GLU A 41 17.29 -12.85 35.70
C GLU A 41 18.75 -12.58 35.29
N GLU A 42 19.15 -12.85 34.04
CA GLU A 42 20.52 -12.54 33.59
C GLU A 42 20.72 -11.07 33.17
N SER A 43 19.65 -10.40 32.72
CA SER A 43 19.68 -8.96 32.41
C SER A 43 19.68 -8.06 33.66
N GLN A 44 19.36 -8.61 34.83
CA GLN A 44 19.34 -7.87 36.11
C GLN A 44 20.69 -7.81 36.84
N LYS A 45 21.74 -8.46 36.33
CA LYS A 45 23.11 -8.34 36.83
C LYS A 45 24.00 -7.39 36.03
N LEU A 46 23.41 -6.54 35.18
CA LEU A 46 24.18 -5.45 34.58
C LEU A 46 24.56 -4.48 35.70
N SER A 47 25.83 -4.50 36.11
CA SER A 47 26.32 -3.56 37.13
C SER A 47 26.04 -2.12 36.67
N LEU A 48 25.85 -1.21 37.63
CA LEU A 48 25.59 0.21 37.34
C LEU A 48 26.65 0.82 36.38
N GLU A 49 27.83 0.23 36.32
CA GLU A 49 28.94 0.63 35.45
C GLU A 49 28.68 0.36 33.95
N PHE A 50 27.91 -0.68 33.60
CA PHE A 50 27.66 -1.05 32.20
C PHE A 50 26.33 -0.51 31.65
N LYS A 51 25.46 0.00 32.53
CA LYS A 51 24.18 0.60 32.15
C LYS A 51 24.29 1.69 31.06
N PRO A 52 25.29 2.60 31.07
CA PRO A 52 25.42 3.62 30.03
C PRO A 52 25.61 3.06 28.61
N ILE A 53 26.32 1.93 28.47
CA ILE A 53 26.54 1.29 27.16
C ILE A 53 25.23 0.68 26.66
N ASN A 54 24.49 0.01 27.54
CA ASN A 54 23.18 -0.55 27.20
C ASN A 54 22.18 0.56 26.79
N GLU A 55 22.10 1.65 27.54
CA GLU A 55 21.24 2.80 27.21
C GLU A 55 21.65 3.46 25.90
N TYR A 56 22.95 3.52 25.60
CA TYR A 56 23.46 4.04 24.33
C TYR A 56 22.99 3.20 23.14
N VAL A 57 23.10 1.87 23.22
CA VAL A 57 22.62 0.96 22.16
C VAL A 57 21.10 1.06 21.98
N ILE A 58 20.33 1.14 23.09
CA ILE A 58 18.87 1.32 23.03
C ILE A 58 18.49 2.65 22.38
N ALA A 59 19.19 3.75 22.72
CA ALA A 59 18.93 5.06 22.13
C ALA A 59 19.24 5.09 20.63
N CYS A 60 20.32 4.41 20.22
CA CYS A 60 20.67 4.23 18.82
C CYS A 60 19.59 3.42 18.08
N LEU A 61 19.18 2.28 18.66
CA LEU A 61 18.12 1.43 18.11
C LEU A 61 16.80 2.19 17.95
N ASP A 62 16.41 3.00 18.94
CA ASP A 62 15.22 3.87 18.87
C ASP A 62 15.31 4.88 17.72
N THR A 63 16.46 5.53 17.57
CA THR A 63 16.68 6.52 16.51
C THR A 63 16.61 5.88 15.13
N VAL A 64 17.39 4.83 14.88
CA VAL A 64 17.46 4.13 13.60
C VAL A 64 16.10 3.53 13.23
N SER A 65 15.39 2.95 14.20
CA SER A 65 14.07 2.35 13.96
C SER A 65 13.00 3.40 13.62
N LYS A 66 13.03 4.58 14.25
CA LYS A 66 12.16 5.70 13.88
C LYS A 66 12.47 6.20 12.47
N ASP A 67 13.75 6.27 12.09
CA ASP A 67 14.15 6.64 10.74
C ASP A 67 13.71 5.61 9.70
N ALA A 68 13.82 4.32 10.01
CA ALA A 68 13.32 3.23 9.17
C ALA A 68 11.80 3.36 8.92
N LEU A 69 11.02 3.64 9.97
CA LEU A 69 9.57 3.83 9.89
C LEU A 69 9.20 5.05 9.06
N LEU A 70 9.88 6.18 9.26
CA LEU A 70 9.66 7.38 8.46
C LEU A 70 10.00 7.12 6.98
N LYS A 71 11.13 6.45 6.71
CA LYS A 71 11.58 6.16 5.36
C LYS A 71 10.61 5.24 4.62
N VAL A 72 10.23 4.12 5.23
CA VAL A 72 9.27 3.17 4.63
C VAL A 72 7.89 3.82 4.41
N GLY A 73 7.48 4.74 5.30
CA GLY A 73 6.24 5.48 5.17
C GLY A 73 6.26 6.44 3.99
N LYS A 74 7.34 7.23 3.83
CA LYS A 74 7.46 8.18 2.71
C LYS A 74 7.56 7.52 1.35
N GLN A 75 8.15 6.32 1.27
CA GLN A 75 8.49 5.67 0.01
C GLN A 75 7.49 4.58 -0.44
N GLY A 76 6.23 4.60 0.02
CA GLY A 76 5.22 3.64 -0.43
C GLY A 76 5.42 2.22 0.10
N GLY A 77 6.12 2.08 1.22
CA GLY A 77 6.42 0.78 1.80
C GLY A 77 7.66 0.11 1.21
N ARG A 78 8.46 0.83 0.41
CA ARG A 78 9.66 0.31 -0.27
C ARG A 78 10.91 1.10 0.11
N ILE A 79 12.02 0.42 0.39
CA ILE A 79 13.32 1.01 0.69
C ILE A 79 14.35 0.34 -0.22
N LEU A 80 15.18 1.17 -0.89
CA LEU A 80 16.23 0.68 -1.77
C LEU A 80 17.39 0.06 -0.98
N ILE A 81 18.11 -0.90 -1.58
CA ILE A 81 19.30 -1.53 -1.01
C ILE A 81 20.37 -0.48 -0.70
N SER A 82 20.53 0.53 -1.57
CA SER A 82 21.43 1.67 -1.36
C SER A 82 21.10 2.49 -0.11
N GLU A 83 19.84 2.44 0.34
CA GLU A 83 19.35 3.14 1.53
C GLU A 83 19.29 2.23 2.76
N GLY A 84 19.50 0.92 2.59
CA GLY A 84 19.47 -0.09 3.66
C GLY A 84 18.33 -1.11 3.52
N GLY A 85 17.43 -0.97 2.56
CA GLY A 85 16.32 -1.89 2.32
C GLY A 85 16.71 -3.19 1.60
N THR A 86 15.73 -3.81 0.94
CA THR A 86 15.88 -5.11 0.25
C THR A 86 15.65 -5.06 -1.26
N LEU A 87 15.22 -3.90 -1.80
CA LEU A 87 14.89 -3.74 -3.22
C LEU A 87 16.03 -3.07 -3.99
N ILE A 88 16.38 -3.57 -5.18
CA ILE A 88 17.40 -2.94 -6.03
C ILE A 88 16.85 -1.63 -6.62
N ASN A 89 15.63 -1.67 -7.11
CA ASN A 89 14.89 -0.55 -7.67
C ASN A 89 13.38 -0.84 -7.56
N TYR A 90 12.57 0.19 -7.79
CA TYR A 90 11.13 0.09 -8.01
C TYR A 90 10.67 1.26 -8.87
N GLU A 91 9.55 1.11 -9.56
CA GLU A 91 8.92 2.23 -10.27
C GLU A 91 8.18 3.13 -9.28
N GLY A 92 8.24 4.44 -9.54
CA GLY A 92 7.69 5.47 -8.70
C GLY A 92 8.00 6.87 -9.23
N ILE A 93 7.49 7.88 -8.54
CA ILE A 93 7.72 9.30 -8.80
C ILE A 93 8.46 9.95 -7.64
N TYR A 94 9.06 11.11 -7.89
CA TYR A 94 9.68 11.91 -6.84
C TYR A 94 8.71 12.96 -6.35
N ASP A 95 8.58 13.08 -5.02
CA ASP A 95 7.85 14.19 -4.42
C ASP A 95 8.67 15.50 -4.50
N ASN A 96 8.06 16.61 -4.07
CA ASN A 96 8.71 17.92 -4.02
C ASN A 96 9.93 17.99 -3.08
N ALA A 97 10.07 17.02 -2.17
CA ALA A 97 11.22 16.88 -1.28
C ALA A 97 12.30 15.92 -1.83
N ASN A 98 12.15 15.48 -3.09
CA ASN A 98 13.03 14.54 -3.78
C ASN A 98 13.07 13.15 -3.10
N GLU A 99 12.00 12.75 -2.43
CA GLU A 99 11.81 11.39 -1.95
C GLU A 99 11.14 10.55 -3.04
N HIS A 100 11.73 9.38 -3.34
CA HIS A 100 11.18 8.46 -4.33
C HIS A 100 10.00 7.66 -3.73
N VAL A 101 8.80 7.89 -4.24
CA VAL A 101 7.55 7.28 -3.77
C VAL A 101 7.13 6.21 -4.76
N SER A 102 7.02 4.96 -4.32
CA SER A 102 6.65 3.86 -5.20
C SER A 102 5.20 3.94 -5.64
N TYR A 103 4.91 3.59 -6.90
CA TYR A 103 3.54 3.39 -7.34
C TYR A 103 2.94 2.16 -6.65
N ALA A 104 1.81 2.38 -5.97
CA ALA A 104 0.96 1.31 -5.46
C ALA A 104 -0.27 1.08 -6.34
N LEU A 105 -0.64 2.06 -7.17
CA LEU A 105 -1.70 1.99 -8.17
C LEU A 105 -1.10 2.15 -9.57
N TYR A 106 -1.44 1.21 -10.46
CA TYR A 106 -1.04 1.22 -11.86
C TYR A 106 -2.27 1.11 -12.78
N PRO A 107 -2.14 1.54 -14.05
CA PRO A 107 -3.09 1.19 -15.09
C PRO A 107 -3.37 -0.33 -15.14
N PRO A 108 -4.57 -0.74 -15.55
CA PRO A 108 -4.91 -2.15 -15.68
C PRO A 108 -3.92 -2.82 -16.64
N SER A 109 -3.42 -3.99 -16.24
CA SER A 109 -2.48 -4.75 -17.06
C SER A 109 -3.18 -5.24 -18.34
N PRO A 110 -2.56 -5.11 -19.53
CA PRO A 110 -3.13 -5.59 -20.78
C PRO A 110 -3.31 -7.12 -20.81
N PHE A 111 -2.72 -7.85 -19.86
CA PHE A 111 -2.94 -9.28 -19.67
C PHE A 111 -4.23 -9.61 -18.92
N ILE A 112 -4.79 -8.65 -18.18
CA ILE A 112 -6.02 -8.80 -17.38
C ILE A 112 -7.22 -8.22 -18.14
N VAL A 113 -7.01 -7.08 -18.82
CA VAL A 113 -8.02 -6.41 -19.64
C VAL A 113 -7.55 -6.41 -21.09
N PRO A 114 -8.31 -6.96 -22.06
CA PRO A 114 -7.80 -7.15 -23.41
C PRO A 114 -7.70 -5.82 -24.18
N GLY A 115 -6.57 -5.12 -24.01
CA GLY A 115 -6.29 -3.88 -24.74
C GLY A 115 -7.28 -2.72 -24.44
N PRO A 116 -6.98 -1.52 -24.94
CA PRO A 116 -7.86 -0.36 -24.77
C PRO A 116 -9.25 -0.57 -25.38
N TRP A 117 -9.39 -1.40 -26.43
CA TRP A 117 -10.68 -1.63 -27.10
C TRP A 117 -11.67 -2.51 -26.31
N GLU A 118 -11.26 -3.18 -25.24
CA GLU A 118 -12.17 -3.87 -24.30
C GLU A 118 -12.22 -3.20 -22.92
N TYR A 119 -11.53 -2.07 -22.72
CA TYR A 119 -11.67 -1.26 -21.51
C TYR A 119 -12.78 -0.22 -21.71
N PRO A 120 -13.61 0.06 -20.69
CA PRO A 120 -13.81 -0.78 -19.52
C PRO A 120 -14.41 -2.16 -19.89
N TRP A 121 -15.50 -2.25 -20.68
CA TRP A 121 -16.02 -3.48 -21.31
C TRP A 121 -17.33 -3.15 -22.08
N GLU A 122 -17.82 -4.09 -22.90
CA GLU A 122 -19.14 -3.95 -23.55
C GLU A 122 -20.26 -3.76 -22.50
N ASN A 123 -21.07 -2.72 -22.64
CA ASN A 123 -22.14 -2.30 -21.70
C ASN A 123 -21.69 -1.52 -20.45
N PHE A 124 -20.47 -1.01 -20.38
CA PHE A 124 -20.09 -0.11 -19.29
C PHE A 124 -21.02 1.10 -19.19
N GLY A 125 -21.56 1.33 -17.99
CA GLY A 125 -22.52 2.40 -17.71
C GLY A 125 -24.00 2.07 -17.98
N SER A 126 -24.35 0.88 -18.48
CA SER A 126 -25.76 0.54 -18.79
C SER A 126 -26.61 0.13 -17.57
N ASP A 127 -26.02 -0.45 -16.51
CA ASP A 127 -26.76 -1.02 -15.36
C ASP A 127 -25.97 -1.01 -14.02
N ASP A 128 -25.62 0.16 -13.48
CA ASP A 128 -24.87 0.28 -12.19
C ASP A 128 -23.50 -0.46 -12.15
N VAL A 129 -23.05 -1.03 -13.27
CA VAL A 129 -21.74 -1.67 -13.42
C VAL A 129 -20.68 -0.59 -13.61
N ARG A 130 -20.47 0.20 -12.55
CA ARG A 130 -19.29 1.05 -12.35
C ARG A 130 -18.23 0.33 -11.50
N ILE A 131 -18.51 -0.93 -11.16
CA ILE A 131 -17.62 -1.80 -10.41
C ILE A 131 -16.83 -2.68 -11.39
N GLY A 132 -15.50 -2.55 -11.39
CA GLY A 132 -14.62 -3.19 -12.37
C GLY A 132 -13.21 -3.41 -11.86
N VAL A 133 -12.27 -3.56 -12.80
CA VAL A 133 -10.82 -3.55 -12.51
C VAL A 133 -10.20 -2.42 -13.32
N PHE A 134 -10.17 -1.23 -12.72
CA PHE A 134 -9.64 -0.01 -13.32
C PHE A 134 -8.17 0.22 -12.99
N GLY A 135 -7.48 -0.79 -12.43
CA GLY A 135 -6.07 -0.68 -12.09
C GLY A 135 -5.48 -1.93 -11.45
N GLY A 136 -4.19 -1.85 -11.16
CA GLY A 136 -3.42 -2.88 -10.46
C GLY A 136 -2.95 -2.41 -9.08
N ASN A 137 -2.97 -3.30 -8.10
CA ASN A 137 -2.41 -3.07 -6.76
C ASN A 137 -0.98 -3.61 -6.68
N ASN A 138 -0.01 -2.74 -6.41
CA ASN A 138 1.40 -3.05 -6.23
C ASN A 138 1.93 -2.67 -4.84
N LEU A 139 1.04 -2.54 -3.85
CA LEU A 139 1.43 -2.29 -2.47
C LEU A 139 2.22 -3.50 -1.93
N PRO A 140 3.44 -3.31 -1.38
CA PRO A 140 4.21 -4.43 -0.84
C PRO A 140 3.50 -5.03 0.38
N PRO A 141 3.57 -6.35 0.60
CA PRO A 141 2.94 -6.96 1.77
C PRO A 141 3.46 -6.38 3.09
N LEU A 142 2.62 -6.41 4.13
CA LEU A 142 3.03 -5.86 5.42
C LEU A 142 3.97 -6.83 6.16
N GLN A 143 3.66 -8.14 6.10
CA GLN A 143 4.33 -9.17 6.90
C GLN A 143 5.28 -10.01 6.05
N LYS A 144 6.38 -10.46 6.66
CA LYS A 144 7.42 -11.28 6.01
C LYS A 144 6.91 -12.62 5.49
N ILE A 145 5.90 -13.19 6.16
CA ILE A 145 5.24 -14.43 5.71
C ILE A 145 4.51 -14.27 4.37
N GLU A 146 4.14 -13.04 4.01
CA GLU A 146 3.42 -12.73 2.78
C GLU A 146 4.37 -12.39 1.61
N GLY A 147 5.66 -12.14 1.87
CA GLY A 147 6.64 -11.85 0.83
C GLY A 147 8.03 -11.44 1.35
N ALA A 148 9.07 -11.82 0.59
CA ALA A 148 10.48 -11.56 0.91
C ALA A 148 10.83 -10.06 0.97
N HIS A 149 10.08 -9.22 0.26
CA HIS A 149 10.23 -7.76 0.24
C HIS A 149 9.09 -7.04 0.96
N SER A 150 8.48 -7.68 1.96
CA SER A 150 7.49 -7.03 2.82
C SER A 150 8.04 -5.80 3.55
N ILE A 151 7.16 -4.92 4.00
CA ILE A 151 7.52 -3.77 4.84
C ILE A 151 8.30 -4.21 6.08
N GLN A 152 7.86 -5.30 6.74
CA GLN A 152 8.57 -5.88 7.88
C GLN A 152 10.01 -6.27 7.53
N ALA A 153 10.23 -7.02 6.45
CA ALA A 153 11.57 -7.45 6.03
C ALA A 153 12.48 -6.25 5.66
N GLN A 154 11.89 -5.19 5.11
CA GLN A 154 12.62 -3.98 4.76
C GLN A 154 13.03 -3.17 5.99
N LEU A 155 12.17 -3.08 7.02
CA LEU A 155 12.52 -2.48 8.31
C LEU A 155 13.65 -3.27 8.99
N GLU A 156 13.57 -4.60 9.03
CA GLU A 156 14.62 -5.46 9.59
C GLU A 156 15.98 -5.24 8.90
N SER A 157 15.97 -5.18 7.56
CA SER A 157 17.19 -4.96 6.78
C SER A 157 17.77 -3.56 6.99
N TYR A 158 16.92 -2.53 6.97
CA TYR A 158 17.34 -1.15 7.15
C TYR A 158 17.98 -0.96 8.52
N ILE A 159 17.29 -1.39 9.59
CA ILE A 159 17.79 -1.25 10.95
C ILE A 159 19.13 -1.97 11.09
N THR A 160 19.21 -3.25 10.70
CA THR A 160 20.45 -4.03 10.80
C THR A 160 21.63 -3.39 10.07
N LYS A 161 21.41 -2.80 8.88
CA LYS A 161 22.46 -2.16 8.09
C LYS A 161 22.84 -0.76 8.58
N LYS A 162 21.91 -0.03 9.23
CA LYS A 162 22.11 1.34 9.69
C LYS A 162 22.52 1.46 11.15
N MET A 163 22.37 0.41 11.95
CA MET A 163 22.88 0.36 13.32
C MET A 163 24.40 0.66 13.42
N PRO A 164 25.29 0.10 12.57
CA PRO A 164 26.72 0.40 12.62
C PRO A 164 27.05 1.89 12.42
N ASP A 165 26.29 2.60 11.58
CA ASP A 165 26.50 4.04 11.31
C ASP A 165 26.21 4.91 12.55
N CYS A 166 25.46 4.36 13.52
CA CYS A 166 24.99 5.07 14.70
C CYS A 166 25.73 4.64 16.00
N LEU A 167 26.35 3.45 16.00
CA LEU A 167 27.10 2.92 17.13
C LEU A 167 28.59 3.28 17.03
N ASP A 168 29.03 4.23 17.84
CA ASP A 168 30.44 4.56 18.04
C ASP A 168 30.84 4.29 19.49
N PHE A 169 31.58 3.19 19.69
CA PHE A 169 32.02 2.76 21.02
C PHE A 169 33.32 3.41 21.48
N SER A 170 33.98 4.22 20.64
CA SER A 170 35.26 4.88 20.97
C SER A 170 35.17 5.72 22.26
N VAL A 171 34.03 6.36 22.50
CA VAL A 171 33.75 7.17 23.70
C VAL A 171 33.80 6.35 25.00
N PHE A 172 33.55 5.05 24.93
CA PHE A 172 33.65 4.15 26.07
C PHE A 172 35.05 3.53 26.18
N GLU A 173 35.73 3.31 25.06
CA GLU A 173 37.12 2.84 25.04
C GLU A 173 38.06 3.85 25.71
N GLU A 174 37.84 5.16 25.51
CA GLU A 174 38.54 6.23 26.22
C GLU A 174 38.38 6.16 27.75
N LYS A 175 37.31 5.51 28.23
CA LYS A 175 37.02 5.29 29.66
C LYS A 175 37.47 3.91 30.15
N ALA A 176 38.40 3.28 29.45
CA ALA A 176 38.98 1.98 29.79
C ALA A 176 37.98 0.81 29.73
N PHE A 177 36.98 0.88 28.84
CA PHE A 177 36.16 -0.28 28.49
C PHE A 177 36.71 -0.98 27.24
N GLU A 178 36.83 -2.30 27.30
CA GLU A 178 37.07 -3.17 26.16
C GLU A 178 35.72 -3.73 25.70
N ILE A 179 35.32 -3.43 24.46
CA ILE A 179 34.02 -3.81 23.91
C ILE A 179 34.23 -4.74 22.72
N ASN A 180 33.66 -5.94 22.81
CA ASN A 180 33.71 -6.96 21.76
C ASN A 180 32.29 -7.24 21.26
N ALA A 181 32.00 -6.81 20.04
CA ALA A 181 30.68 -6.92 19.43
C ALA A 181 30.56 -8.11 18.47
N GLY A 182 29.43 -8.82 18.54
CA GLY A 182 29.06 -9.92 17.69
C GLY A 182 28.30 -9.49 16.43
N LYS A 183 27.66 -10.45 15.76
CA LYS A 183 26.81 -10.19 14.59
C LYS A 183 25.46 -9.64 15.02
N MET A 184 24.95 -8.64 14.29
CA MET A 184 23.61 -8.09 14.48
C MET A 184 22.56 -8.88 13.68
N GLU A 185 21.42 -9.11 14.31
CA GLU A 185 20.20 -9.59 13.67
C GLU A 185 19.00 -8.83 14.27
N THR A 186 18.15 -8.28 13.40
CA THR A 186 16.97 -7.52 13.82
C THR A 186 15.70 -8.27 13.45
N GLU A 187 14.78 -8.37 14.39
CA GLU A 187 13.41 -8.83 14.21
C GLU A 187 12.44 -7.68 14.49
N VAL A 188 11.48 -7.47 13.59
CA VAL A 188 10.48 -6.41 13.72
C VAL A 188 9.10 -7.04 13.83
N ILE A 189 8.33 -6.63 14.85
CA ILE A 189 6.96 -7.10 15.07
C ILE A 189 6.02 -5.91 14.89
N ILE A 190 5.17 -5.97 13.86
CA ILE A 190 4.19 -4.92 13.55
C ILE A 190 2.89 -5.22 14.27
N GLY A 191 2.70 -4.60 15.43
CA GLY A 191 1.49 -4.68 16.25
C GLY A 191 0.35 -3.79 15.75
N LYS A 192 -0.77 -3.82 16.49
CA LYS A 192 -1.94 -2.98 16.17
C LYS A 192 -1.72 -1.50 16.52
N LYS A 193 -1.01 -1.23 17.61
CA LYS A 193 -0.82 0.12 18.18
C LYS A 193 0.63 0.58 18.17
N ASP A 194 1.54 -0.30 17.81
CA ASP A 194 2.96 -0.15 17.99
C ASP A 194 3.74 -1.04 17.03
N VAL A 195 5.02 -0.73 16.89
CA VAL A 195 6.02 -1.56 16.22
C VAL A 195 7.09 -1.86 17.26
N ALA A 196 7.28 -3.14 17.56
CA ALA A 196 8.34 -3.61 18.45
C ALA A 196 9.55 -4.02 17.60
N VAL A 197 10.74 -3.65 18.07
CA VAL A 197 12.00 -4.01 17.42
C VAL A 197 12.85 -4.76 18.44
N HIS A 198 13.25 -5.97 18.07
CA HIS A 198 14.13 -6.84 18.83
C HIS A 198 15.45 -6.95 18.08
N LEU A 199 16.51 -6.44 18.68
CA LEU A 199 17.87 -6.52 18.14
C LEU A 199 18.65 -7.56 18.94
N LYS A 200 19.08 -8.62 18.27
CA LYS A 200 20.06 -9.58 18.77
C LYS A 200 21.44 -9.06 18.38
N TYR A 201 22.20 -8.63 19.38
CA TYR A 201 23.52 -8.06 19.18
C TYR A 201 24.39 -8.40 20.40
N PRO A 202 25.17 -9.49 20.34
CA PRO A 202 26.03 -9.90 21.45
C PRO A 202 27.12 -8.87 21.70
N ILE A 203 27.13 -8.22 22.86
CA ILE A 203 28.18 -7.30 23.27
C ILE A 203 28.83 -7.82 24.54
N GLY A 204 30.09 -8.20 24.44
CA GLY A 204 30.97 -8.45 25.59
C GLY A 204 31.63 -7.15 26.02
N ILE A 205 31.45 -6.76 27.27
CA ILE A 205 32.00 -5.53 27.84
C ILE A 205 32.92 -5.91 28.99
N LYS A 206 34.12 -5.36 29.02
CA LYS A 206 35.07 -5.55 30.12
C LYS A 206 35.63 -4.21 30.55
N ASN A 207 35.51 -3.90 31.83
CA ASN A 207 36.14 -2.72 32.38
C ASN A 207 37.57 -3.05 32.80
N LEU A 208 38.55 -2.39 32.20
CA LEU A 208 39.97 -2.66 32.44
C LEU A 208 40.45 -2.10 33.79
N ALA A 209 39.76 -1.12 34.36
CA ALA A 209 40.11 -0.53 35.66
C ALA A 209 39.61 -1.39 36.84
N THR A 210 38.40 -1.95 36.75
CA THR A 210 37.78 -2.75 37.82
C THR A 210 37.95 -4.26 37.60
N GLY A 211 38.29 -4.69 36.38
CA GLY A 211 38.35 -6.09 35.99
C GLY A 211 36.99 -6.77 35.86
N GLN A 212 35.89 -6.03 36.01
CA GLN A 212 34.54 -6.56 35.84
C GLN A 212 34.21 -6.77 34.36
N SER A 213 33.43 -7.81 34.08
CA SER A 213 32.92 -8.08 32.74
C SER A 213 31.41 -8.27 32.77
N ALA A 214 30.75 -7.85 31.70
CA ALA A 214 29.35 -8.09 31.44
C ALA A 214 29.15 -8.53 29.99
N ARG A 215 28.01 -9.16 29.74
CA ARG A 215 27.59 -9.57 28.41
C ARG A 215 26.13 -9.23 28.25
N VAL A 216 25.79 -8.54 27.17
CA VAL A 216 24.42 -8.17 26.81
C VAL A 216 24.15 -8.75 25.43
N GLU A 217 23.07 -9.51 25.29
CA GLU A 217 22.78 -10.26 24.06
C GLU A 217 21.71 -9.61 23.20
N GLU A 218 20.73 -8.97 23.85
CA GLU A 218 19.48 -8.58 23.21
C GLU A 218 19.00 -7.21 23.69
N PHE A 219 18.46 -6.43 22.75
CA PHE A 219 17.92 -5.10 22.98
C PHE A 219 16.51 -5.00 22.43
N TYR A 220 15.66 -4.29 23.16
CA TYR A 220 14.24 -4.19 22.83
C TYR A 220 13.78 -2.75 22.91
N ILE A 221 13.05 -2.33 21.89
CA ILE A 221 12.32 -1.06 21.91
C ILE A 221 10.89 -1.25 21.40
N LYS A 222 10.05 -0.29 21.74
CA LYS A 222 8.66 -0.25 21.31
C LYS A 222 8.30 1.15 20.87
N ILE A 223 7.98 1.30 19.59
CA ILE A 223 7.61 2.58 18.98
C ILE A 223 6.09 2.63 18.87
N GLN A 224 5.48 3.64 19.49
CA GLN A 224 4.04 3.84 19.50
C GLN A 224 3.56 4.42 18.15
N VAL A 225 3.55 3.59 17.12
CA VAL A 225 3.06 3.91 15.77
C VAL A 225 2.05 2.86 15.31
N ARG A 226 0.91 3.30 14.78
CA ARG A 226 -0.16 2.42 14.26
C ARG A 226 0.06 2.01 12.81
N LEU A 227 1.28 1.61 12.45
CA LEU A 227 1.66 1.27 11.07
C LEU A 227 0.69 0.29 10.41
N LYS A 228 0.26 -0.75 11.15
CA LYS A 228 -0.72 -1.73 10.65
C LYS A 228 -2.07 -1.11 10.27
N GLU A 229 -2.56 -0.17 11.08
CA GLU A 229 -3.85 0.51 10.81
C GLU A 229 -3.73 1.42 9.57
N VAL A 230 -2.63 2.18 9.49
CA VAL A 230 -2.34 3.05 8.34
C VAL A 230 -2.22 2.25 7.05
N TYR A 231 -1.44 1.16 7.09
CA TYR A 231 -1.27 0.25 5.96
C TYR A 231 -2.61 -0.36 5.50
N ASN A 232 -3.43 -0.85 6.44
CA ASN A 232 -4.72 -1.44 6.10
C ASN A 232 -5.68 -0.41 5.48
N PHE A 233 -5.63 0.83 5.94
CA PHE A 233 -6.42 1.91 5.36
C PHE A 233 -5.93 2.30 3.97
N ALA A 234 -4.60 2.42 3.75
CA ALA A 234 -4.03 2.63 2.43
C ALA A 234 -4.41 1.50 1.45
N ARG A 235 -4.31 0.24 1.89
CA ARG A 235 -4.76 -0.93 1.11
C ARG A 235 -6.25 -0.88 0.80
N TRP A 236 -7.08 -0.42 1.73
CA TRP A 236 -8.51 -0.22 1.50
C TRP A 236 -8.75 0.87 0.45
N LEU A 237 -8.11 2.03 0.55
CA LEU A 237 -8.21 3.11 -0.45
C LEU A 237 -7.85 2.60 -1.85
N ILE A 238 -6.67 1.99 -2.00
CA ILE A 238 -6.19 1.39 -3.25
C ILE A 238 -7.21 0.38 -3.79
N SER A 239 -7.75 -0.48 -2.93
CA SER A 239 -8.71 -1.48 -3.38
C SER A 239 -10.03 -0.87 -3.87
N ASN A 240 -10.50 0.23 -3.27
CA ASN A 240 -11.76 0.84 -3.70
C ASN A 240 -11.54 1.66 -4.96
N ASP A 241 -10.42 2.39 -5.08
CA ASP A 241 -10.05 3.16 -6.28
C ASP A 241 -9.86 2.26 -7.52
N ILE A 242 -9.34 1.04 -7.33
CA ILE A 242 -9.27 0.06 -8.43
C ILE A 242 -10.65 -0.42 -8.84
N THR A 243 -11.59 -0.56 -7.89
CA THR A 243 -12.87 -1.20 -8.15
C THR A 243 -13.99 -0.24 -8.49
N ASP A 244 -13.93 1.00 -8.03
CA ASP A 244 -14.94 2.02 -8.17
C ASP A 244 -14.31 3.21 -8.89
N ILE A 245 -14.62 3.34 -10.17
CA ILE A 245 -14.08 4.38 -11.04
C ILE A 245 -14.54 5.79 -10.66
N GLU A 246 -15.58 5.92 -9.84
CA GLU A 246 -16.08 7.22 -9.37
C GLU A 246 -15.56 7.62 -7.99
N LEU A 247 -14.73 6.77 -7.38
CA LEU A 247 -14.19 7.07 -6.06
C LEU A 247 -13.20 8.23 -6.16
N ASP A 248 -13.65 9.42 -5.77
CA ASP A 248 -12.73 10.52 -5.45
C ASP A 248 -11.91 10.16 -4.20
N ILE A 249 -10.66 9.71 -4.38
CA ILE A 249 -9.73 9.39 -3.28
C ILE A 249 -9.54 10.59 -2.34
N GLY A 250 -9.43 11.80 -2.91
CA GLY A 250 -9.11 13.03 -2.21
C GLY A 250 -10.25 13.56 -1.35
N SER A 251 -11.47 13.06 -1.56
CA SER A 251 -12.65 13.47 -0.81
C SER A 251 -12.45 13.34 0.71
N PRO A 252 -12.72 14.41 1.50
CA PRO A 252 -12.64 14.35 2.95
C PRO A 252 -13.54 13.29 3.60
N SER A 253 -14.57 12.78 2.89
CA SER A 253 -15.42 11.69 3.38
C SER A 253 -14.67 10.36 3.55
N ASN A 254 -13.53 10.20 2.87
CA ASN A 254 -12.71 9.01 2.99
C ASN A 254 -11.91 8.96 4.29
N ASN A 255 -11.74 10.09 4.99
CA ASN A 255 -11.02 10.18 6.25
C ASN A 255 -11.67 9.31 7.33
N LYS A 256 -10.89 8.45 7.98
CA LYS A 256 -11.39 7.49 8.98
C LYS A 256 -10.50 7.45 10.20
N ASN A 257 -11.08 7.45 11.40
CA ASN A 257 -10.37 7.11 12.64
C ASN A 257 -9.00 7.78 12.79
N TYR A 258 -8.96 9.12 12.64
CA TYR A 258 -7.75 9.96 12.76
C TYR A 258 -6.74 9.77 11.61
N LEU A 259 -7.15 9.11 10.53
CA LEU A 259 -6.41 8.98 9.28
C LEU A 259 -6.97 9.99 8.29
N ALA A 260 -6.12 10.93 7.86
CA ALA A 260 -6.43 11.94 6.86
C ALA A 260 -5.74 11.59 5.53
N VAL A 261 -6.46 11.71 4.43
CA VAL A 261 -5.95 11.54 3.07
C VAL A 261 -5.69 12.91 2.47
N ASN A 262 -4.56 13.06 1.80
CA ASN A 262 -4.25 14.24 0.99
C ASN A 262 -3.61 13.78 -0.32
N ILE A 263 -4.02 14.37 -1.43
CA ILE A 263 -3.39 14.16 -2.74
C ILE A 263 -2.36 15.27 -2.97
N LEU A 264 -1.21 14.90 -3.52
CA LEU A 264 -0.13 15.79 -3.91
C LEU A 264 0.23 15.49 -5.37
N GLY A 265 0.09 16.46 -6.27
CA GLY A 265 0.33 16.24 -7.71
C GLY A 265 -0.96 16.22 -8.53
N GLY A 266 -0.93 15.53 -9.67
CA GLY A 266 -2.10 15.28 -10.53
C GLY A 266 -2.50 16.41 -11.47
N ASP A 267 -2.05 17.64 -11.23
CA ASP A 267 -2.54 18.80 -11.97
C ASP A 267 -1.83 19.07 -13.32
N GLY A 268 -0.90 18.21 -13.74
CA GLY A 268 -0.09 18.41 -14.95
C GLY A 268 0.93 19.55 -14.85
N THR A 269 0.96 20.31 -13.75
CA THR A 269 1.85 21.46 -13.54
C THR A 269 3.06 21.14 -12.68
N SER A 270 2.95 20.10 -11.86
CA SER A 270 4.03 19.62 -11.00
C SER A 270 5.06 18.79 -11.77
N SER A 271 6.24 18.56 -11.16
CA SER A 271 7.23 17.61 -11.69
C SER A 271 6.74 16.16 -11.76
N MET A 272 5.56 15.87 -11.18
CA MET A 272 4.89 14.57 -11.20
C MET A 272 3.96 14.41 -12.41
N GLY A 273 3.77 15.46 -13.22
CA GLY A 273 2.84 15.43 -14.35
C GLY A 273 1.41 15.20 -13.89
N TYR A 274 0.75 14.20 -14.47
CA TYR A 274 -0.61 13.75 -14.12
C TYR A 274 -0.61 12.57 -13.15
N ASP A 275 0.56 12.15 -12.66
CA ASP A 275 0.62 11.15 -11.61
C ASP A 275 0.42 11.81 -10.22
N ASP A 276 -0.17 11.05 -9.30
CA ASP A 276 -0.52 11.52 -7.96
C ASP A 276 0.29 10.83 -6.87
N ILE A 277 0.58 11.57 -5.80
CA ILE A 277 1.03 11.00 -4.52
C ILE A 277 -0.10 11.12 -3.50
N ILE A 278 -0.63 9.97 -3.08
CA ILE A 278 -1.61 9.87 -2.02
C ILE A 278 -0.90 9.73 -0.69
N LYS A 279 -1.11 10.69 0.21
CA LYS A 279 -0.53 10.73 1.55
C LYS A 279 -1.59 10.47 2.62
N VAL A 280 -1.47 9.33 3.29
CA VAL A 280 -2.26 8.97 4.47
C VAL A 280 -1.53 9.42 5.73
N THR A 281 -2.11 10.33 6.50
CA THR A 281 -1.53 10.86 7.75
C THR A 281 -2.31 10.36 8.96
N ASP A 282 -1.60 9.77 9.93
CA ASP A 282 -2.13 9.36 11.23
C ASP A 282 -1.84 10.42 12.30
N GLU A 283 -2.87 11.15 12.72
CA GLU A 283 -2.77 12.20 13.75
C GLU A 283 -2.52 11.67 15.17
N LYS A 284 -2.77 10.38 15.43
CA LYS A 284 -2.54 9.77 16.75
C LYS A 284 -1.12 9.24 16.92
N SER A 285 -0.47 8.87 15.83
CA SER A 285 0.89 8.31 15.88
C SER A 285 1.88 9.42 15.60
N LYS A 286 2.83 9.64 16.50
CA LYS A 286 3.87 10.65 16.30
C LYS A 286 5.25 10.01 16.33
N ILE A 287 6.06 10.31 15.32
CA ILE A 287 7.47 9.94 15.27
C ILE A 287 8.28 11.23 15.22
N LYS A 288 9.24 11.40 16.12
CA LYS A 288 10.04 12.64 16.25
C LYS A 288 9.18 13.91 16.38
N GLY A 289 8.01 13.79 17.02
CA GLY A 289 7.08 14.90 17.26
C GLY A 289 6.11 15.20 16.11
N THR A 290 6.31 14.63 14.91
CA THR A 290 5.42 14.83 13.76
C THR A 290 4.45 13.67 13.59
N PRO A 291 3.21 13.91 13.13
CA PRO A 291 2.29 12.84 12.74
C PRO A 291 2.94 11.88 11.74
N TYR A 292 2.68 10.59 11.92
CA TYR A 292 3.18 9.56 11.01
C TYR A 292 2.40 9.61 9.71
N SER A 293 3.09 9.53 8.58
CA SER A 293 2.44 9.47 7.27
C SER A 293 2.96 8.32 6.43
N PHE A 294 2.07 7.75 5.63
CA PHE A 294 2.36 6.75 4.62
C PHE A 294 1.92 7.30 3.26
N SER A 295 2.86 7.45 2.33
CA SER A 295 2.64 7.99 0.99
C SER A 295 2.82 6.90 -0.05
N PHE A 296 1.95 6.83 -1.04
CA PHE A 296 2.12 5.96 -2.21
C PHE A 296 1.69 6.70 -3.48
N ALA A 297 2.26 6.33 -4.62
CA ALA A 297 1.93 6.97 -5.88
C ALA A 297 0.83 6.20 -6.66
N ARG A 298 0.05 6.94 -7.42
CA ARG A 298 -0.92 6.48 -8.41
C ARG A 298 -0.49 6.99 -9.78
N LYS A 299 -0.31 6.07 -10.71
CA LYS A 299 0.06 6.38 -12.08
C LYS A 299 -1.20 6.63 -12.90
N ASN A 300 -1.21 7.71 -13.68
CA ASN A 300 -2.37 8.12 -14.47
C ASN A 300 -2.88 7.00 -15.39
N ARG A 301 -4.20 6.87 -15.50
CA ARG A 301 -4.91 5.78 -16.16
C ARG A 301 -5.76 6.32 -17.30
N ILE A 302 -6.18 5.40 -18.16
CA ILE A 302 -6.98 5.73 -19.33
C ILE A 302 -8.39 6.13 -18.86
N PRO A 303 -8.97 7.24 -19.35
CA PRO A 303 -10.37 7.57 -19.08
C PRO A 303 -11.30 6.51 -19.67
N ALA A 304 -12.41 6.21 -19.01
CA ALA A 304 -13.36 5.20 -19.45
C ALA A 304 -14.55 5.82 -20.19
N LEU A 305 -14.70 5.53 -21.49
CA LEU A 305 -15.85 5.94 -22.29
C LEU A 305 -17.09 5.14 -21.87
N ILE A 306 -18.18 5.84 -21.54
CA ILE A 306 -19.48 5.20 -21.32
C ILE A 306 -19.97 4.60 -22.63
N TYR A 307 -20.38 3.32 -22.58
CA TYR A 307 -20.75 2.57 -23.76
C TYR A 307 -21.86 3.28 -24.55
N ILE A 308 -21.57 3.56 -25.81
CA ILE A 308 -22.50 4.14 -26.77
C ILE A 308 -23.23 2.99 -27.47
N GLN A 309 -24.56 2.96 -27.39
CA GLN A 309 -25.32 1.88 -28.01
C GLN A 309 -25.09 1.82 -29.53
N SER A 310 -24.71 0.64 -30.03
CA SER A 310 -24.39 0.39 -31.44
C SER A 310 -25.05 -0.91 -31.93
N PRO A 311 -25.69 -0.95 -33.13
CA PRO A 311 -25.87 0.18 -34.04
C PRO A 311 -26.85 1.21 -33.45
N ILE A 312 -26.68 2.46 -33.86
CA ILE A 312 -27.57 3.56 -33.45
C ILE A 312 -28.96 3.32 -34.04
N THR A 313 -30.01 3.64 -33.27
CA THR A 313 -31.40 3.41 -33.69
C THR A 313 -31.86 4.29 -34.87
N ARG A 314 -31.23 5.45 -35.09
CA ARG A 314 -31.52 6.36 -36.20
C ARG A 314 -30.81 5.89 -37.47
N THR A 315 -31.58 5.73 -38.55
CA THR A 315 -31.05 5.57 -39.91
C THR A 315 -30.92 6.94 -40.57
N LEU A 316 -29.78 7.21 -41.20
CA LEU A 316 -29.56 8.39 -42.04
C LEU A 316 -30.04 8.12 -43.46
N HIS A 317 -30.77 9.09 -44.02
CA HIS A 317 -31.22 9.03 -45.41
C HIS A 317 -30.18 9.58 -46.39
N GLU A 318 -30.29 9.19 -47.67
CA GLU A 318 -29.46 9.74 -48.75
C GLU A 318 -29.36 11.27 -48.67
N ASN A 319 -28.12 11.78 -48.73
CA ASN A 319 -27.78 13.20 -48.59
C ASN A 319 -27.96 13.82 -47.19
N GLU A 320 -28.37 13.05 -46.17
CA GLU A 320 -28.30 13.51 -44.77
C GLU A 320 -26.85 13.52 -44.29
N GLU A 321 -26.51 14.58 -43.55
CA GLU A 321 -25.21 14.76 -42.91
C GLU A 321 -25.24 14.11 -41.53
N LEU A 322 -24.21 13.32 -41.23
CA LEU A 322 -23.99 12.76 -39.90
C LEU A 322 -23.59 13.86 -38.92
N THR A 323 -24.29 13.95 -37.80
CA THR A 323 -24.03 14.93 -36.72
C THR A 323 -23.70 14.23 -35.40
N GLN A 324 -23.19 14.99 -34.43
CA GLN A 324 -22.93 14.48 -33.08
C GLN A 324 -24.18 13.89 -32.41
N ALA A 325 -25.31 14.58 -32.60
CA ALA A 325 -26.58 14.17 -32.03
C ALA A 325 -27.06 12.81 -32.56
N ASP A 326 -26.58 12.40 -33.72
CA ASP A 326 -26.88 11.08 -34.30
C ASP A 326 -26.13 9.97 -33.60
N ILE A 327 -24.94 10.25 -33.07
CA ILE A 327 -24.10 9.24 -32.42
C ILE A 327 -24.37 9.19 -30.93
N ALA A 328 -24.16 10.32 -30.26
CA ALA A 328 -24.41 10.50 -28.85
C ALA A 328 -24.60 12.00 -28.60
N SER A 329 -25.82 12.40 -28.26
CA SER A 329 -26.14 13.81 -27.97
C SER A 329 -25.26 14.41 -26.88
N ASN A 330 -24.73 13.58 -25.97
CA ASN A 330 -23.71 13.93 -25.00
C ASN A 330 -22.95 12.65 -24.61
N PRO A 331 -21.85 12.27 -25.30
CA PRO A 331 -21.05 11.15 -24.85
C PRO A 331 -20.56 11.44 -23.43
N GLN A 332 -20.48 10.40 -22.61
CA GLN A 332 -20.01 10.50 -21.24
C GLN A 332 -18.78 9.63 -21.08
N ALA A 333 -17.90 10.04 -20.21
CA ALA A 333 -16.74 9.27 -19.81
C ALA A 333 -16.42 9.60 -18.35
N ILE A 334 -15.70 8.69 -17.69
CA ILE A 334 -15.25 8.85 -16.31
C ILE A 334 -13.75 8.63 -16.29
N ASP A 335 -13.00 9.56 -15.74
CA ASP A 335 -11.58 9.38 -15.50
C ASP A 335 -11.37 8.73 -14.12
N PRO A 336 -10.71 7.57 -14.03
CA PRO A 336 -10.38 6.96 -12.74
C PRO A 336 -9.54 7.85 -11.82
N ASP A 337 -8.78 8.79 -12.37
CA ASP A 337 -7.85 9.64 -11.63
C ASP A 337 -8.42 11.04 -11.33
N GLU A 338 -9.74 11.19 -11.45
CA GLU A 338 -10.49 12.42 -11.17
C GLU A 338 -10.10 13.65 -12.00
N ASP A 339 -9.47 13.42 -13.17
CA ASP A 339 -9.19 14.47 -14.15
C ASP A 339 -10.47 15.13 -14.66
N ILE A 340 -10.49 16.46 -14.65
CA ILE A 340 -11.72 17.25 -14.90
C ILE A 340 -11.92 17.64 -16.38
N ASN A 341 -10.90 17.48 -17.23
CA ASN A 341 -10.93 17.96 -18.62
C ASN A 341 -10.87 16.80 -19.62
N LEU A 342 -11.99 16.08 -19.77
CA LEU A 342 -12.13 15.08 -20.81
C LEU A 342 -12.53 15.72 -22.15
N GLN A 343 -11.81 15.34 -23.21
CA GLN A 343 -12.04 15.85 -24.57
C GLN A 343 -12.52 14.72 -25.48
N PHE A 344 -13.55 14.98 -26.29
CA PHE A 344 -14.14 13.98 -27.18
C PHE A 344 -13.85 14.31 -28.66
N ALA A 345 -13.60 13.28 -29.46
CA ALA A 345 -13.44 13.37 -30.91
C ALA A 345 -14.31 12.35 -31.65
N PHE A 346 -14.79 12.73 -32.83
CA PHE A 346 -15.61 11.90 -33.71
C PHE A 346 -14.97 11.79 -35.09
N ASP A 347 -14.49 10.59 -35.44
CA ASP A 347 -13.82 10.29 -36.72
C ASP A 347 -14.61 9.30 -37.57
N PRO A 348 -15.46 9.79 -38.50
CA PRO A 348 -16.19 8.92 -39.41
C PRO A 348 -15.24 8.27 -40.44
N GLN A 349 -15.44 6.98 -40.67
CA GLN A 349 -14.67 6.12 -41.58
C GLN A 349 -13.18 5.94 -41.22
N GLY A 350 -12.76 6.33 -40.01
CA GLY A 350 -11.38 6.11 -39.54
C GLY A 350 -10.34 6.91 -40.34
N GLN A 351 -10.71 8.10 -40.85
CA GLN A 351 -9.83 8.88 -41.72
C GLN A 351 -8.83 9.74 -40.95
N ALA A 352 -8.98 9.85 -39.63
CA ALA A 352 -8.12 10.62 -38.73
C ALA A 352 -7.03 9.75 -38.09
N THR A 353 -5.83 9.72 -38.66
CA THR A 353 -4.68 9.05 -38.01
C THR A 353 -3.97 9.93 -36.98
N SER A 354 -4.27 11.25 -36.91
CA SER A 354 -3.53 12.20 -36.05
C SER A 354 -4.22 13.56 -35.86
N LEU A 355 -5.53 13.59 -35.56
CA LEU A 355 -6.21 14.88 -35.39
C LEU A 355 -5.99 15.47 -34.00
N PRO A 356 -5.92 16.82 -33.86
CA PRO A 356 -6.09 17.49 -32.57
C PRO A 356 -7.42 17.02 -31.97
N ILE A 357 -7.58 17.01 -30.65
CA ILE A 357 -8.88 16.69 -30.03
C ILE A 357 -9.56 18.01 -29.69
N THR A 358 -10.69 18.23 -30.31
CA THR A 358 -11.63 19.33 -30.11
C THR A 358 -13.00 18.68 -30.08
N ASN A 359 -13.93 19.17 -29.27
CA ASN A 359 -15.32 18.68 -29.19
C ASN A 359 -16.12 18.97 -30.49
N GLU A 360 -15.57 18.63 -31.66
CA GLU A 360 -16.06 18.94 -33.00
C GLU A 360 -15.90 17.73 -33.93
N PHE A 361 -16.72 17.69 -34.98
CA PHE A 361 -16.60 16.73 -36.07
C PHE A 361 -15.48 17.12 -37.00
N TYR A 362 -14.63 16.16 -37.37
CA TYR A 362 -13.51 16.43 -38.28
C TYR A 362 -13.85 16.32 -39.75
N TYR A 363 -14.83 15.48 -40.09
CA TYR A 363 -15.20 15.23 -41.48
C TYR A 363 -16.71 15.24 -41.65
N ARG A 364 -17.16 16.11 -42.56
CA ARG A 364 -18.52 16.11 -43.07
C ARG A 364 -18.76 14.80 -43.83
N THR A 365 -19.49 13.89 -43.21
CA THR A 365 -19.86 12.60 -43.80
C THR A 365 -21.32 12.62 -44.19
N ILE A 366 -21.58 12.31 -45.46
CA ILE A 366 -22.91 12.29 -46.04
C ILE A 366 -23.28 10.85 -46.38
N CYS A 367 -24.49 10.43 -46.07
CA CYS A 367 -25.01 9.13 -46.50
C CYS A 367 -25.13 9.12 -48.03
N SER A 368 -24.35 8.26 -48.71
CA SER A 368 -24.18 8.26 -50.17
C SER A 368 -25.29 7.53 -50.94
N GLY A 369 -26.32 7.01 -50.25
CA GLY A 369 -27.40 6.19 -50.81
C GLY A 369 -26.94 4.81 -51.27
N GLY A 370 -27.75 3.77 -51.02
CA GLY A 370 -27.49 2.40 -51.48
C GLY A 370 -27.41 1.34 -50.38
N GLY A 371 -27.83 1.66 -49.16
CA GLY A 371 -27.73 0.79 -47.99
C GLY A 371 -26.32 0.62 -47.44
N GLY A 372 -26.17 0.62 -46.11
CA GLY A 372 -24.91 0.34 -45.44
C GLY A 372 -24.84 0.88 -44.01
N THR A 373 -23.62 0.93 -43.47
CA THR A 373 -23.33 1.50 -42.15
C THR A 373 -22.12 2.42 -42.23
N ILE A 374 -22.25 3.64 -41.72
CA ILE A 374 -21.12 4.53 -41.48
C ILE A 374 -20.51 4.14 -40.14
N LYS A 375 -19.23 3.75 -40.13
CA LYS A 375 -18.49 3.49 -38.89
C LYS A 375 -17.90 4.80 -38.40
N VAL A 376 -18.10 5.15 -37.13
CA VAL A 376 -17.50 6.32 -36.52
C VAL A 376 -16.68 5.88 -35.33
N ASN A 377 -15.42 6.30 -35.30
CA ASN A 377 -14.59 6.16 -34.12
C ASN A 377 -14.86 7.32 -33.16
N VAL A 378 -15.44 7.03 -32.00
CA VAL A 378 -15.65 7.99 -30.92
C VAL A 378 -14.51 7.81 -29.93
N THR A 379 -13.74 8.87 -29.67
CA THR A 379 -12.57 8.82 -28.78
C THR A 379 -12.76 9.81 -27.65
N VAL A 380 -12.39 9.41 -26.42
CA VAL A 380 -12.21 10.30 -25.28
C VAL A 380 -10.73 10.35 -24.91
N ARG A 381 -10.25 11.51 -24.48
CA ARG A 381 -8.87 11.72 -24.03
C ARG A 381 -8.84 12.58 -22.77
N ASP A 382 -7.92 12.27 -21.87
CA ASP A 382 -7.60 13.07 -20.69
C ASP A 382 -6.55 14.17 -20.99
N ASP A 383 -6.17 14.95 -19.96
CA ASP A 383 -5.14 15.98 -20.12
C ASP A 383 -3.71 15.38 -20.26
N ALA A 384 -3.51 14.13 -19.86
CA ALA A 384 -2.25 13.39 -20.02
C ALA A 384 -2.04 12.83 -21.44
N GLY A 385 -3.08 12.85 -22.27
CA GLY A 385 -3.06 12.31 -23.62
C GLY A 385 -3.41 10.81 -23.71
N LEU A 386 -3.79 10.17 -22.60
CA LEU A 386 -4.33 8.81 -22.62
C LEU A 386 -5.74 8.85 -23.19
N LEU A 387 -6.11 7.80 -23.92
CA LEU A 387 -7.37 7.76 -24.65
C LEU A 387 -8.04 6.40 -24.61
N ASP A 388 -9.36 6.44 -24.66
CA ASP A 388 -10.25 5.31 -24.87
C ASP A 388 -11.15 5.60 -26.08
N TYR A 389 -11.63 4.56 -26.76
CA TYR A 389 -12.43 4.73 -27.96
C TYR A 389 -13.41 3.60 -28.21
N GLN A 390 -14.49 3.94 -28.91
CA GLN A 390 -15.49 2.99 -29.38
C GLN A 390 -15.82 3.23 -30.86
N VAL A 391 -15.88 2.15 -31.64
CA VAL A 391 -16.42 2.21 -33.00
C VAL A 391 -17.94 2.03 -32.94
N VAL A 392 -18.67 3.06 -33.39
CA VAL A 392 -20.14 3.08 -33.44
C VAL A 392 -20.60 2.97 -34.88
N GLU A 393 -21.62 2.18 -35.14
CA GLU A 393 -22.18 1.97 -36.48
C GLU A 393 -23.49 2.75 -36.65
N VAL A 394 -23.54 3.66 -37.63
CA VAL A 394 -24.72 4.45 -37.99
C VAL A 394 -25.32 3.88 -39.28
N PRO A 395 -26.56 3.35 -39.27
CA PRO A 395 -27.22 2.89 -40.48
C PRO A 395 -27.43 4.02 -41.51
N CYS A 396 -27.25 3.73 -42.80
CA CYS A 396 -27.50 4.63 -43.93
C CYS A 396 -28.30 3.87 -45.00
N ASP A 397 -29.43 4.42 -45.46
CA ASP A 397 -30.31 3.78 -46.47
C ASP A 397 -30.21 4.39 -47.87
#